data_AF-A0A0M4CIP2-F1
#
_entry.id   AF-A0A0M4CIP2-F1
#
_cell.length_a   1.000
_cell.length_b   1.000
_cell.length_c   1.000
_cell.angle_alpha   90.00
_cell.angle_beta   90.00
_cell.angle_gamma   90.00
#
_symmetry.space_group_name_H-M   'P 1'
#
loop_
_entity.id
_entity.type
_entity.pdbx_description
1 polymer ?
#
loop_
_entity_poly.entity_id
_entity_poly.type
_entity_poly.pdbx_seq_one_letter_code
_entity_poly.pdbx_strand_id
1 'polypeptide(L)' 'MSTTAIIMMVLFMVIIWGGLILSTIALRSKPDEKVGLFGASPYATDSVLIEQEFKRD' A
#
# COMPACT_ATOMS: atom_id res chain seq x y z
N MET A 1 -34.70 -9.06 -12.25
CA MET A 1 -33.75 -8.48 -11.28
C MET A 1 -34.51 -7.50 -10.40
N SER A 2 -34.56 -7.72 -9.08
CA SER A 2 -35.23 -6.77 -8.17
C SER A 2 -34.43 -5.47 -8.09
N THR A 3 -35.11 -4.32 -8.04
CA THR A 3 -34.49 -3.01 -7.83
C THR A 3 -33.57 -3.02 -6.60
N THR A 4 -33.98 -3.69 -5.53
CA THR A 4 -33.16 -3.84 -4.31
C THR A 4 -31.84 -4.56 -4.60
N ALA A 5 -31.86 -5.59 -5.45
CA ALA A 5 -30.65 -6.34 -5.79
C ALA A 5 -29.65 -5.47 -6.58
N ILE A 6 -30.15 -4.63 -7.49
CA ILE A 6 -29.31 -3.70 -8.27
C ILE A 6 -28.68 -2.65 -7.36
N ILE A 7 -29.45 -2.08 -6.44
CA ILE A 7 -28.95 -1.09 -5.47
C ILE A 7 -27.84 -1.70 -4.62
N MET A 8 -28.05 -2.90 -4.10
CA MET A 8 -27.04 -3.60 -3.30
C MET A 8 -25.78 -3.90 -4.10
N MET A 9 -25.93 -4.35 -5.35
CA MET A 9 -24.80 -4.61 -6.25
C MET A 9 -23.93 -3.36 -6.44
N VAL A 10 -24.54 -2.20 -6.75
CA VAL A 10 -23.80 -0.95 -6.94
C VAL A 10 -23.13 -0.50 -5.64
N LEU A 11 -23.83 -0.61 -4.51
CA LEU A 11 -23.29 -0.25 -3.20
C LEU A 11 -22.04 -1.09 -2.86
N PHE A 12 -22.08 -2.40 -3.07
CA PHE A 12 -20.92 -3.26 -2.87
C PHE A 12 -19.78 -2.94 -3.84
N MET A 13 -20.07 -2.66 -5.12
CA MET A 13 -19.04 -2.23 -6.07
C MET A 13 -18.34 -0.96 -5.59
N VAL A 14 -19.09 0.06 -5.17
CA VAL A 14 -18.52 1.33 -4.69
C VAL A 14 -17.70 1.12 -3.42
N ILE A 15 -18.17 0.31 -2.47
CA ILE A 15 -17.46 0.07 -1.22
C ILE A 15 -16.15 -0.69 -1.47
N ILE A 16 -16.19 -1.78 -2.25
CA ILE A 16 -15.01 -2.62 -2.50
C ILE A 16 -13.98 -1.82 -3.32
N TRP A 17 -14.39 -1.23 -4.44
CA TRP A 17 -13.48 -0.49 -5.29
C TRP A 17 -13.01 0.82 -4.65
N GLY A 18 -13.92 1.55 -4.01
CA GLY A 18 -13.58 2.78 -3.28
C GLY A 18 -12.60 2.52 -2.14
N GLY A 19 -12.88 1.49 -1.32
CA GLY A 19 -11.98 1.06 -0.25
C GLY A 19 -10.61 0.62 -0.77
N LEU A 20 -10.57 -0.12 -1.87
CA LEU A 20 -9.33 -0.57 -2.50
C LEU A 20 -8.49 0.60 -3.04
N ILE A 21 -9.13 1.55 -3.73
CA ILE A 21 -8.45 2.74 -4.26
C ILE A 21 -7.86 3.57 -3.11
N LEU A 22 -8.67 3.86 -2.08
CA LEU A 22 -8.24 4.63 -0.92
C LEU A 22 -7.08 3.93 -0.19
N SER A 23 -7.17 2.62 0.01
CA SER A 23 -6.10 1.83 0.66
C SER A 23 -4.82 1.86 -0.16
N THR A 24 -4.91 1.75 -1.48
CA THR A 24 -3.74 1.82 -2.38
C THR A 24 -3.07 3.18 -2.32
N ILE A 25 -3.84 4.27 -2.34
CA ILE A 25 -3.32 5.63 -2.19
C ILE A 25 -2.65 5.79 -0.82
N ALA A 26 -3.29 5.31 0.25
CA ALA A 26 -2.75 5.39 1.60
C ALA A 26 -1.42 4.64 1.73
N LEU A 27 -1.31 3.41 1.18
CA LEU A 27 -0.06 2.65 1.19
C LEU A 27 1.05 3.37 0.40
N ARG A 28 0.76 3.88 -0.79
CA ARG A 28 1.76 4.61 -1.59
C ARG A 28 2.24 5.90 -0.96
N SER A 29 1.40 6.54 -0.15
CA SER A 29 1.74 7.82 0.50
C SER A 29 2.78 7.69 1.63
N LYS A 30 2.99 6.47 2.14
CA LYS A 30 3.89 6.19 3.27
C LYS A 30 4.86 5.07 2.92
N PRO A 31 5.95 5.37 2.17
CA PRO A 31 6.99 4.37 1.87
C PRO A 31 7.68 3.90 3.16
N ASP A 32 7.88 2.59 3.33
CA ASP A 32 8.40 2.00 4.58
C ASP A 32 9.78 2.57 4.99
N GLU A 33 10.65 2.88 4.03
CA GLU A 33 11.95 3.55 4.26
C GLU A 33 11.84 5.01 4.75
N LYS A 34 10.64 5.59 4.80
CA LYS A 34 10.41 6.98 5.24
C LYS A 34 9.56 7.10 6.50
N VAL A 35 9.06 5.98 7.02
CA VAL A 35 8.16 5.95 8.18
C VAL A 35 8.55 4.86 9.17
N GLY A 36 8.16 5.06 10.44
CA GLY A 36 8.38 4.09 11.51
C GLY A 36 9.86 3.85 11.83
N LEU A 37 10.17 2.66 12.32
CA LEU A 37 11.52 2.28 12.75
C LEU A 37 12.50 2.20 11.58
N PHE A 38 12.02 1.80 10.40
CA PHE A 38 12.84 1.68 9.19
C PHE A 38 13.26 3.05 8.66
N GLY A 39 12.37 4.04 8.63
CA GLY A 39 12.75 5.41 8.25
C GLY A 39 13.67 6.14 9.24
N ALA A 40 13.76 5.68 10.48
CA ALA A 40 14.72 6.21 11.46
C ALA A 40 16.09 5.52 11.40
N SER A 41 16.19 4.39 10.70
CA SER A 41 17.43 3.61 10.62
C SER A 41 18.25 4.05 9.41
N PRO A 42 19.47 4.59 9.60
CA PRO A 42 20.35 4.97 8.49
C PRO A 42 20.85 3.78 7.65
N TYR A 43 20.61 2.55 8.11
CA TYR A 43 21.00 1.32 7.41
C TYR A 43 19.84 0.64 6.67
N ALA A 44 18.61 1.17 6.75
CA ALA A 44 17.41 0.57 6.15
C ALA A 44 16.93 1.32 4.89
N THR A 45 17.81 2.12 4.27
CA THR A 45 17.57 2.78 2.99
C THR A 45 17.94 1.84 1.84
N ASP A 46 17.20 1.91 0.72
CA ASP A 46 17.43 1.08 -0.46
C ASP A 46 18.88 1.08 -0.94
N SER A 47 19.55 2.24 -0.95
CA SER A 47 20.96 2.34 -1.37
C SER A 47 21.89 1.50 -0.50
N VAL A 48 21.69 1.51 0.81
CA VAL A 48 22.52 0.76 1.76
C VAL A 48 22.24 -0.74 1.66
N LEU A 49 20.97 -1.12 1.48
CA LEU A 49 20.58 -2.52 1.35
C LEU A 49 21.10 -3.14 0.06
N ILE A 50 21.04 -2.41 -1.07
CA ILE A 50 21.61 -2.84 -2.35
C ILE A 50 23.13 -3.02 -2.22
N GLU A 51 23.84 -2.06 -1.60
CA GLU A 51 25.29 -2.18 -1.38
C GLU A 51 25.66 -3.38 -0.50
N GLN A 52 24.82 -3.75 0.47
CA GLN A 52 25.03 -4.93 1.31
C GLN A 52 24.83 -6.24 0.55
N GLU A 53 23.85 -6.30 -0.37
CA GLU A 53 23.63 -7.47 -1.22
C GLU A 53 24.84 -7.72 -2.13
N PHE A 54 25.36 -6.68 -2.79
CA PHE A 54 26.56 -6.77 -3.62
C PHE A 54 27.84 -7.12 -2.87
N LYS A 55 27.93 -6.80 -1.56
CA LYS A 55 29.10 -7.14 -0.72
C LYS A 55 29.06 -8.57 -0.18
N ARG A 56 27.92 -9.25 -0.24
CA ARG A 56 27.73 -10.58 0.33
C ARG A 56 28.15 -11.71 -0.63
N ASP A 57 28.26 -11.39 -1.92
CA ASP A 57 28.74 -12.27 -3.00
C ASP A 57 30.23 -12.06 -3.29
#